data_AF-A0A1V4HIU9-F1
#
_entry.id   AF-A0A1V4HIU9-F1
#
_cell.length_a   1.000
_cell.length_b   1.000
_cell.length_c   1.000
_cell.angle_alpha   90.00
_cell.angle_beta   90.00
_cell.angle_gamma   90.00
#
_symmetry.space_group_name_H-M   'P 1'
#
loop_
_entity.id
_entity.type
_entity.pdbx_description
1 polymer ?
#
loop_
_entity_poly.entity_id
_entity_poly.type
_entity_poly.pdbx_seq_one_letter_code
_entity_poly.pdbx_strand_id
1 'polypeptide(L)' 'MGKNQMVQKEADELVAKFLSGNTNPGLGTKNLFKDIYYLRGDEGARVFYKMANGEMQILAKASKANEDKVIKILTDIYGK' A
#
# COMPACT_ATOMS: atom_id res chain seq x y z
N MET A 1 -9.92 4.17 -6.47
CA MET A 1 -9.76 4.58 -5.05
C MET A 1 -10.36 5.95 -4.75
N GLY A 2 -9.79 7.08 -5.22
CA GLY A 2 -10.16 8.42 -4.71
C GLY A 2 -11.64 8.88 -4.81
N LYS A 3 -12.49 8.19 -5.58
CA LYS A 3 -13.95 8.42 -5.60
C LYS A 3 -14.69 7.75 -4.45
N ASN A 4 -14.12 6.72 -3.83
CA ASN A 4 -14.69 6.02 -2.68
C ASN A 4 -14.03 6.56 -1.41
N GLN A 5 -14.77 7.39 -0.67
CA GLN A 5 -14.29 8.08 0.53
C GLN A 5 -13.89 7.11 1.65
N MET A 6 -14.60 6.00 1.82
CA MET A 6 -14.30 4.99 2.82
C MET A 6 -12.95 4.33 2.55
N VAL A 7 -12.71 3.92 1.31
CA VAL A 7 -11.43 3.32 0.90
C VAL A 7 -10.27 4.33 1.00
N GLN A 8 -10.53 5.62 0.73
CA GLN A 8 -9.52 6.66 0.92
C GLN A 8 -9.17 6.85 2.39
N LYS A 9 -10.18 6.95 3.26
CA LYS A 9 -9.99 7.07 4.71
C LYS A 9 -9.20 5.88 5.26
N GLU A 10 -9.55 4.66 4.86
CA GLU A 10 -8.83 3.46 5.27
C GLU A 10 -7.35 3.49 4.86
N ALA A 11 -7.04 3.95 3.64
CA ALA A 11 -5.64 4.09 3.22
C ALA A 11 -4.85 5.02 4.14
N ASP A 12 -5.45 6.12 4.58
CA ASP A 12 -4.82 7.10 5.45
C ASP A 12 -4.62 6.50 6.88
N GLU A 13 -5.60 5.73 7.36
CA GLU A 13 -5.50 4.99 8.63
C GLU A 13 -4.42 3.90 8.61
N LEU A 14 -4.28 3.16 7.51
CA LEU A 14 -3.24 2.14 7.34
C LEU A 14 -1.84 2.77 7.45
N VAL A 15 -1.63 3.91 6.77
CA VAL A 15 -0.36 4.64 6.84
C VAL A 15 -0.09 5.14 8.25
N ALA A 16 -1.08 5.76 8.90
CA ALA A 16 -0.92 6.27 10.26
C ALA A 16 -0.54 5.16 11.25
N LYS A 17 -1.22 4.01 11.20
CA LYS A 17 -0.92 2.85 12.05
C LYS A 17 0.48 2.28 11.75
N PHE A 18 0.86 2.19 10.48
CA PHE A 18 2.19 1.70 10.10
C PHE A 18 3.30 2.61 10.67
N LEU A 19 3.15 3.93 10.49
CA LEU A 19 4.11 4.90 10.99
C LEU A 19 4.16 4.98 12.53
N SER A 20 3.09 4.57 13.23
CA SER A 20 3.08 4.44 14.69
C SER A 20 3.71 3.12 15.19
N GLY A 21 4.33 2.34 14.31
CA GLY A 21 5.03 1.09 14.66
C GLY A 21 4.19 -0.18 14.53
N ASN A 22 2.93 -0.10 14.09
CA ASN A 22 2.17 -1.31 13.76
C ASN A 22 2.56 -1.82 12.36
N THR A 23 3.48 -2.77 12.30
CA THR A 23 3.98 -3.32 11.04
C THR A 23 2.99 -4.20 10.28
N ASN A 24 1.81 -4.51 10.85
CA ASN A 24 0.78 -5.33 10.24
C ASN A 24 -0.63 -4.72 10.39
N PRO A 25 -0.88 -3.52 9.86
CA PRO A 25 -2.16 -2.84 10.02
C PRO A 25 -3.23 -3.42 9.07
N GLY A 26 -4.50 -3.34 9.49
CA GLY A 26 -5.63 -3.88 8.73
C GLY A 26 -5.54 -5.39 8.55
N LEU A 27 -5.69 -5.87 7.31
CA LEU A 27 -5.47 -7.26 6.89
C LEU A 27 -3.98 -7.62 6.77
N GLY A 28 -3.10 -6.66 7.04
CA GLY A 28 -1.67 -6.87 7.16
C GLY A 28 -0.84 -6.36 6.00
N THR A 29 0.46 -6.61 6.11
CA THR A 29 1.48 -6.18 5.16
C THR A 29 1.90 -7.36 4.29
N LYS A 30 2.02 -7.14 2.97
CA LYS A 30 2.53 -8.15 2.04
C LYS A 30 3.72 -7.61 1.28
N ASN A 31 4.76 -8.44 1.12
CA ASN A 31 5.84 -8.14 0.18
C ASN A 31 5.32 -8.34 -1.25
N LEU A 32 5.51 -7.34 -2.10
CA LEU A 32 5.19 -7.44 -3.52
C LEU A 32 6.35 -8.09 -4.28
N PHE A 33 7.53 -7.48 -4.19
CA PHE A 33 8.83 -8.00 -4.63
C PHE A 33 9.94 -7.09 -4.09
N LYS A 34 11.17 -7.60 -3.97
CA LYS A 34 12.34 -6.83 -3.49
C LYS A 34 12.00 -6.08 -2.18
N ASP A 35 12.28 -4.77 -2.14
CA ASP A 35 12.01 -3.84 -1.05
C ASP A 35 10.63 -3.16 -1.13
N ILE A 36 9.76 -3.58 -2.06
CA ILE A 36 8.41 -3.05 -2.24
C ILE A 36 7.41 -3.93 -1.49
N TYR A 37 6.65 -3.28 -0.61
CA TYR A 37 5.61 -3.88 0.21
C TYR A 37 4.29 -3.15 -0.02
N TYR A 38 3.19 -3.74 0.45
CA TYR A 38 1.93 -3.04 0.48
C TYR A 38 1.06 -3.41 1.67
N LEU A 39 0.43 -2.39 2.25
CA LEU A 39 -0.56 -2.51 3.32
C LEU A 39 -1.91 -2.89 2.73
N ARG A 40 -2.67 -3.74 3.44
CA ARG A 40 -3.98 -4.21 3.00
C ARG A 40 -5.05 -3.83 4.01
N GLY A 41 -6.03 -3.08 3.56
CA GLY A 41 -7.23 -2.75 4.33
C GLY A 41 -8.38 -3.72 4.09
N ASP A 42 -9.29 -3.74 5.06
CA ASP A 42 -10.54 -4.47 5.12
C ASP A 42 -11.56 -3.96 4.08
N GLU A 43 -11.68 -2.63 3.93
CA GLU A 43 -12.51 -1.95 2.92
C GLU A 43 -11.91 -2.02 1.51
N GLY A 44 -10.75 -2.67 1.40
CA GLY A 44 -10.07 -2.94 0.14
C GLY A 44 -9.04 -1.89 -0.23
N ALA A 45 -8.62 -1.01 0.68
CA ALA A 45 -7.47 -0.14 0.45
C ALA A 45 -6.18 -0.95 0.28
N ARG A 46 -5.31 -0.47 -0.60
CA ARG A 46 -3.95 -0.96 -0.85
C ARG A 46 -3.02 0.24 -0.89
N VAL A 47 -1.98 0.22 -0.06
CA VAL A 47 -0.95 1.27 -0.05
C VAL A 47 0.38 0.60 -0.32
N PHE A 48 0.91 0.82 -1.52
CA PHE A 48 2.20 0.28 -1.96
C PHE A 48 3.31 1.25 -1.57
N TYR A 49 4.37 0.74 -0.97
CA TYR A 49 5.45 1.54 -0.44
C TYR A 49 6.78 0.79 -0.45
N LYS A 50 7.86 1.54 -0.27
CA LYS A 50 9.17 1.01 0.12
C LYS A 50 9.73 1.85 1.28
N MET A 51 10.66 1.28 2.02
CA MET A 51 11.41 2.01 3.04
C MET A 51 12.74 2.46 2.45
N ALA A 52 13.07 3.75 2.56
CA ALA A 52 14.36 4.30 2.15
C ALA A 52 14.86 5.27 3.21
N ASN A 53 16.06 5.05 3.73
CA ASN A 53 16.67 5.89 4.77
C ASN A 53 15.77 6.13 6.01
N GLY A 54 15.00 5.11 6.41
CA GLY A 54 14.06 5.20 7.53
C GLY A 54 12.73 5.86 7.20
N GLU A 55 12.53 6.35 5.96
CA GLU A 55 11.30 6.99 5.51
C GLU A 55 10.44 6.04 4.68
N MET A 56 9.12 6.13 4.89
CA MET A 56 8.14 5.43 4.06
C MET A 56 7.91 6.23 2.77
N GLN A 57 8.27 5.65 1.63
CA GLN A 57 7.96 6.21 0.32
C GLN A 57 6.73 5.51 -0.25
N ILE A 58 5.60 6.21 -0.30
CA ILE A 58 4.37 5.70 -0.92
C ILE A 58 4.54 5.75 -2.44
N LEU A 59 4.51 4.59 -3.08
CA LEU A 59 4.68 4.42 -4.51
C LEU A 59 3.34 4.49 -5.25
N ALA A 60 2.28 3.94 -4.64
CA ALA A 60 0.94 3.95 -5.20
C ALA A 60 -0.13 3.71 -4.14
N LYS A 61 -1.35 4.19 -4.41
CA LYS A 61 -2.55 3.83 -3.67
C LYS A 61 -3.58 3.20 -4.61
N ALA A 62 -4.19 2.08 -4.20
CA ALA A 62 -5.16 1.35 -5.00
C ALA A 62 -6.30 0.81 -4.13
N SER A 63 -7.42 0.49 -4.76
CA SER A 63 -8.44 -0.38 -4.17
C SER A 63 -8.21 -1.82 -4.62
N LYS A 64 -8.83 -2.79 -3.96
CA LYS A 64 -8.84 -4.21 -4.38
C LYS A 64 -9.21 -4.37 -5.86
N ALA A 65 -10.17 -3.57 -6.35
CA ALA A 65 -10.63 -3.61 -7.74
C ALA A 65 -9.57 -3.24 -8.80
N ASN A 66 -8.49 -2.56 -8.42
CA ASN A 66 -7.41 -2.18 -9.34
C ASN A 66 -6.02 -2.56 -8.82
N GLU A 67 -5.95 -3.51 -7.88
CA GLU A 67 -4.71 -4.04 -7.29
C GLU A 67 -3.78 -4.58 -8.38
N ASP A 68 -4.25 -5.49 -9.23
CA ASP A 68 -3.44 -6.13 -10.27
C ASP A 68 -2.86 -5.14 -11.28
N LYS A 69 -3.63 -4.10 -11.64
CA LYS A 69 -3.17 -3.05 -12.55
C LYS A 69 -2.01 -2.26 -11.95
N VAL A 70 -2.10 -1.91 -10.66
CA VAL A 70 -1.03 -1.18 -9.96
C VAL A 70 0.18 -2.08 -9.75
N ILE A 71 -0.01 -3.36 -9.39
CA ILE A 71 1.07 -4.34 -9.29
C ILE A 71 1.84 -4.43 -10.60
N LYS A 72 1.14 -4.60 -11.74
CA LYS A 72 1.79 -4.66 -13.04
C LYS A 72 2.67 -3.44 -13.32
N ILE A 73 2.13 -2.23 -13.10
CA ILE A 73 2.86 -0.98 -13.32
C ILE A 73 4.11 -0.91 -12.43
N LEU A 74 4.00 -1.28 -11.15
CA LEU A 74 5.15 -1.28 -10.24
C LEU A 74 6.19 -2.30 -10.65
N THR A 75 5.79 -3.50 -11.08
CA THR A 75 6.70 -4.52 -11.61
C THR A 75 7.42 -4.04 -12.88
N ASP A 76 6.71 -3.38 -13.79
CA ASP A 76 7.32 -2.87 -15.03
C ASP A 76 8.37 -1.78 -14.76
N ILE A 77 8.17 -0.96 -13.73
CA ILE A 77 9.06 0.15 -13.35
C ILE A 77 10.23 -0.33 -12.47
N TYR A 78 9.96 -1.16 -11.45
CA TYR A 78 10.91 -1.51 -10.38
C TYR A 78 11.32 -2.98 -10.35
N GLY A 79 10.65 -3.85 -11.11
CA GLY A 79 10.88 -5.30 -11.11
C GLY A 79 12.11 -5.77 -11.85
N LYS A 80 12.72 -4.92 -12.69
CA LYS A 80 13.96 -5.22 -13.44
C LYS A 80 15.18 -5.35 -12.55
#